data_AF-A0A1W1D135-F1
#
_entry.id   AF-A0A1W1D135-F1
#
_cell.length_a   1.000
_cell.length_b   1.000
_cell.length_c   1.000
_cell.angle_alpha   90.00
_cell.angle_beta   90.00
_cell.angle_gamma   90.00
#
_symmetry.space_group_name_H-M   'P 1'
#
loop_
_entity.id
_entity.type
_entity.pdbx_description
1 polymer ?
#
loop_
_entity_poly.entity_id
_entity_poly.type
_entity_poly.pdbx_seq_one_letter_code
_entity_poly.pdbx_strand_id
1 'polypeptide(L)'
;MSAVLKANPDMGVDAQAQWMLVTLTAGVGGSLISFGSAAGVGVMGKLHGIYTFASHMKLAWTVLVGYIVSVTIWYFQFWNAYKSFNKMKSYFK
;
A
#
# COMPACT_ATOMS: atom_id res chain seq x y z
N MET A 1 6.75 -13.60 -7.33
CA MET A 1 6.83 -13.49 -5.86
C MET A 1 8.02 -14.26 -5.24
N SER A 2 9.15 -14.42 -5.93
CA SER A 2 10.22 -15.33 -5.46
C SER A 2 11.36 -14.64 -4.70
N ALA A 3 11.77 -13.42 -5.07
CA ALA A 3 12.95 -12.77 -4.48
C ALA A 3 12.75 -12.36 -3.02
N VAL A 4 11.62 -11.74 -2.70
CA VAL A 4 11.31 -11.23 -1.35
C VAL A 4 11.05 -12.36 -0.34
N LEU A 5 10.33 -13.42 -0.75
CA LEU A 5 10.12 -14.60 0.09
C LEU A 5 11.41 -15.42 0.28
N LYS A 6 12.31 -15.46 -0.72
CA LYS A 6 13.61 -16.12 -0.62
C LYS A 6 14.64 -15.33 0.19
N ALA A 7 14.54 -14.00 0.21
CA ALA A 7 15.41 -13.14 1.00
C ALA A 7 15.17 -13.27 2.52
N ASN A 8 14.04 -13.88 2.92
CA ASN A 8 13.61 -14.11 4.30
C ASN A 8 14.02 -12.98 5.27
N PRO A 9 13.64 -11.72 4.97
CA PRO A 9 14.06 -10.59 5.78
C PRO A 9 13.44 -10.73 7.18
N ASP A 10 14.28 -10.54 8.21
CA ASP A 10 13.81 -10.51 9.60
C ASP A 10 12.95 -9.26 9.82
N MET A 11 11.63 -9.45 9.86
CA MET A 11 10.64 -8.39 9.99
C MET A 11 10.31 -8.08 11.46
N GLY A 12 11.07 -8.64 12.42
CA GLY A 12 10.97 -8.34 13.85
C GLY A 12 9.66 -8.78 14.52
N VAL A 13 9.34 -8.14 15.65
CA VAL A 13 8.24 -8.53 16.57
C VAL A 13 6.84 -8.41 15.93
N ASP A 14 6.69 -7.58 14.91
CA ASP A 14 5.42 -7.29 14.22
C ASP A 14 5.48 -7.65 12.72
N ALA A 15 6.04 -8.82 12.39
CA ALA A 15 6.26 -9.25 11.02
C ALA A 15 5.00 -9.15 10.14
N GLN A 16 3.84 -9.58 10.64
CA GLN A 16 2.57 -9.47 9.90
C GLN A 16 2.17 -8.02 9.61
N ALA A 17 2.39 -7.10 10.55
CA ALA A 17 2.07 -5.68 10.37
C ALA A 17 2.96 -5.05 9.29
N GLN A 18 4.26 -5.35 9.32
CA GLN A 18 5.21 -4.88 8.32
C GLN A 18 4.87 -5.41 6.91
N TRP A 19 4.49 -6.68 6.79
CA TRP A 19 4.03 -7.24 5.51
C TRP A 19 2.75 -6.57 5.00
N MET A 20 1.77 -6.32 5.87
CA MET A 20 0.55 -5.61 5.49
C MET A 20 0.84 -4.19 5.01
N LEU A 21 1.76 -3.48 5.68
CA LEU A 21 2.20 -2.15 5.27
C LEU A 21 2.92 -2.19 3.91
N VAL A 22 3.85 -3.12 3.69
CA VAL A 22 4.55 -3.30 2.41
C VAL A 22 3.58 -3.64 1.28
N THR A 23 2.58 -4.49 1.54
CA THR A 23 1.60 -4.89 0.52
C THR A 23 0.70 -3.71 0.15
N LEU A 24 0.29 -2.90 1.14
CA LEU A 24 -0.46 -1.67 0.91
C LEU A 24 0.37 -0.65 0.11
N THR A 25 1.62 -0.40 0.50
CA THR A 25 2.46 0.60 -0.17
C THR A 25 2.88 0.16 -1.57
N ALA A 26 3.20 -1.11 -1.77
CA ALA A 26 3.49 -1.65 -3.10
C ALA A 26 2.26 -1.61 -4.02
N GLY A 27 1.07 -1.95 -3.49
CA GLY A 27 -0.18 -1.92 -4.27
C GLY A 27 -0.61 -0.50 -4.66
N VAL A 28 -0.73 0.40 -3.69
CA VAL A 28 -1.16 1.79 -3.94
C VAL A 28 -0.05 2.59 -4.64
N GLY A 29 1.20 2.40 -4.24
CA GLY A 29 2.36 3.04 -4.85
C GLY A 29 2.60 2.60 -6.30
N GLY A 30 2.34 1.33 -6.63
CA GLY A 30 2.35 0.85 -8.02
C GLY A 30 1.33 1.58 -8.91
N SER A 31 0.22 2.04 -8.34
CA SER A 31 -0.83 2.75 -9.08
C SER A 31 -0.48 4.22 -9.39
N LEU A 32 0.64 4.76 -8.88
CA LEU A 32 1.11 6.11 -9.22
C LEU A 32 1.53 6.24 -10.70
N ILE A 33 1.93 5.12 -11.29
CA ILE A 33 2.29 5.02 -12.70
C ILE A 33 1.20 4.17 -13.35
N SER A 34 0.63 4.65 -14.46
CA SER A 34 -0.50 3.94 -15.12
C SER A 34 -0.18 2.49 -15.53
N PHE A 35 1.09 2.13 -15.67
CA PHE A 35 1.53 0.76 -15.97
C PHE A 35 1.77 -0.11 -14.73
N GLY A 36 1.80 0.46 -13.53
CA GLY A 36 2.10 -0.27 -12.30
C GLY A 36 0.89 -1.00 -11.69
N SER A 37 -0.25 -1.00 -12.39
CA SER A 37 -1.42 -1.82 -12.04
C SER A 37 -2.09 -2.37 -13.31
N ALA A 38 -2.51 -3.64 -13.26
CA ALA A 38 -3.20 -4.32 -14.37
C ALA A 38 -4.45 -3.55 -14.84
N ALA A 39 -5.14 -2.87 -13.92
CA ALA A 39 -6.28 -2.02 -14.25
C ALA A 39 -5.87 -0.81 -15.11
N GLY A 40 -4.73 -0.17 -14.80
CA GLY A 40 -4.24 0.99 -15.54
C GLY A 40 -3.77 0.63 -16.95
N VAL A 41 -3.10 -0.51 -17.12
CA VAL A 41 -2.68 -1.04 -18.43
C VAL A 41 -3.91 -1.40 -19.28
N GLY A 42 -4.91 -2.04 -18.68
CA GLY A 42 -6.14 -2.44 -19.37
C GLY A 42 -6.97 -1.26 -19.87
N VAL A 43 -7.06 -0.19 -19.09
CA VAL A 43 -7.77 1.04 -19.50
C VAL A 43 -7.03 1.75 -20.63
N MET A 44 -5.69 1.82 -20.56
CA MET A 44 -4.88 2.38 -21.65
C MET A 44 -5.04 1.63 -22.97
N GLY A 45 -5.11 0.30 -22.93
CA GLY A 45 -5.32 -0.53 -24.12
C GLY A 45 -6.75 -0.52 -24.68
N LYS A 46 -7.73 0.01 -23.93
CA LYS A 46 -9.15 0.03 -24.34
C LYS A 46 -9.65 1.42 -24.73
N LEU A 47 -9.11 2.48 -24.13
CA LEU A 47 -9.51 3.88 -24.36
C LEU A 47 -8.41 4.66 -25.09
N HIS A 48 -8.10 4.22 -26.31
CA HIS A 48 -7.09 4.86 -27.16
C HIS A 48 -7.47 6.32 -27.44
N GLY A 49 -6.57 7.25 -27.14
CA GLY A 49 -6.74 8.69 -27.37
C GLY A 49 -7.38 9.49 -26.22
N ILE A 50 -8.11 8.84 -25.30
CA ILE A 50 -8.72 9.49 -24.12
C ILE A 50 -7.86 9.29 -22.88
N TYR A 51 -7.35 8.07 -22.66
CA TYR A 51 -6.55 7.72 -21.48
C TYR A 51 -5.10 7.40 -21.88
N THR A 52 -4.25 8.42 -21.79
CA THR A 52 -2.81 8.34 -22.12
C THR A 52 -1.94 8.41 -20.87
N PHE A 53 -0.65 8.09 -21.01
CA PHE A 53 0.30 8.16 -19.91
C PHE A 53 0.46 9.58 -19.37
N ALA A 54 0.46 10.56 -20.28
CA ALA A 54 0.53 11.97 -19.92
C ALA A 54 -0.71 12.44 -19.14
N SER A 55 -1.91 11.98 -19.50
CA SER A 55 -3.14 12.31 -18.74
C SER A 55 -3.17 11.63 -17.37
N HIS A 56 -2.63 10.41 -17.25
CA HIS A 56 -2.51 9.74 -15.96
C HIS A 56 -1.51 10.44 -15.04
N MET A 57 -0.35 10.83 -15.57
CA MET A 57 0.65 11.64 -14.87
C MET A 57 0.08 12.97 -14.35
N LYS A 58 -0.81 13.63 -15.11
CA LYS A 58 -1.53 14.82 -14.65
C LYS A 58 -2.45 14.58 -13.46
N LEU A 59 -2.96 13.36 -13.28
CA LEU A 59 -3.84 12.94 -12.19
C LEU A 59 -3.10 12.11 -11.11
N ALA A 60 -1.82 11.83 -11.32
CA ALA A 60 -1.00 11.04 -10.41
C ALA A 60 -0.91 11.70 -9.02
N TRP A 61 -1.03 13.03 -8.94
CA TRP A 61 -1.09 13.74 -7.66
C TRP A 61 -2.32 13.32 -6.82
N THR A 62 -3.47 13.06 -7.46
CA THR A 62 -4.67 12.56 -6.75
C THR A 62 -4.43 11.16 -6.18
N VAL A 63 -3.73 10.30 -6.93
CA VAL A 63 -3.33 8.97 -6.47
C VAL A 63 -2.32 9.07 -5.33
N LEU A 64 -1.40 10.04 -5.39
CA LEU A 64 -0.44 10.33 -4.31
C LEU A 64 -1.13 10.81 -3.04
N VAL A 65 -2.17 11.64 -3.14
CA VAL A 65 -3.00 12.00 -1.99
C VAL A 65 -3.66 10.76 -1.41
N GLY A 66 -4.23 9.88 -2.25
CA GLY A 66 -4.79 8.60 -1.81
C GLY A 66 -3.76 7.69 -1.12
N TYR A 67 -2.52 7.68 -1.60
CA TYR A 67 -1.40 6.96 -0.98
C TYR A 67 -1.11 7.48 0.43
N ILE A 68 -0.98 8.80 0.58
CA ILE A 68 -0.73 9.42 1.89
C ILE A 68 -1.88 9.09 2.86
N VAL A 69 -3.13 9.27 2.43
CA VAL A 69 -4.32 8.96 3.24
C VAL A 69 -4.33 7.49 3.67
N SER A 70 -4.02 6.57 2.75
CA SER A 70 -3.98 5.13 3.04
C SER A 70 -2.92 4.80 4.11
N VAL A 71 -1.73 5.40 4.00
CA VAL A 71 -0.66 5.23 5.00
C VAL A 71 -1.05 5.83 6.35
N THR A 72 -1.67 7.01 6.36
CA THR A 72 -2.13 7.65 7.60
C THR A 72 -3.20 6.82 8.31
N ILE A 73 -4.19 6.30 7.57
CA ILE A 73 -5.24 5.44 8.13
C ILE A 73 -4.64 4.15 8.68
N TRP A 74 -3.70 3.52 7.94
CA TRP A 74 -2.98 2.35 8.44
C TRP A 74 -2.33 2.68 9.78
N TYR A 75 -1.54 3.77 9.83
CA TYR A 75 -0.80 4.16 11.04
C TYR A 75 -1.74 4.37 12.23
N PHE A 76 -2.87 5.04 12.01
CA PHE A 76 -3.86 5.28 13.05
C PHE A 76 -4.53 3.98 13.54
N GLN A 77 -4.89 3.08 12.63
CA GLN A 77 -5.52 1.79 12.97
C GLN A 77 -4.59 0.94 13.84
N PHE A 78 -3.34 0.77 13.42
CA PHE A 78 -2.40 -0.07 14.13
C PHE A 78 -1.84 0.58 15.39
N TRP A 79 -1.70 1.91 15.44
CA TRP A 79 -1.40 2.61 16.68
C TRP A 79 -2.45 2.32 17.76
N ASN A 80 -3.73 2.40 17.39
CA ASN A 80 -4.84 2.09 18.30
C ASN A 80 -4.91 0.60 18.64
N ALA A 81 -4.65 -0.29 17.68
CA ALA A 81 -4.57 -1.73 17.91
C ALA A 81 -3.43 -2.10 18.86
N TYR A 82 -2.24 -1.51 18.69
CA TYR A 82 -1.07 -1.70 19.55
C TYR A 82 -1.37 -1.26 20.99
N LYS A 83 -2.02 -0.10 21.15
CA LYS A 83 -2.44 0.41 22.46
C LYS A 83 -3.48 -0.50 23.12
N SER A 84 -4.44 -1.01 22.36
CA SER A 84 -5.47 -1.95 22.84
C SER A 84 -4.85 -3.29 23.27
N PHE A 85 -3.93 -3.83 22.47
CA PHE A 85 -3.25 -5.10 22.75
C PHE A 85 -2.37 -5.02 24.01
N ASN A 86 -1.58 -3.95 24.17
CA ASN A 86 -0.78 -3.74 25.38
C ASN A 86 -1.64 -3.51 26.62
N LYS A 87 -2.77 -2.81 26.47
CA LYS A 87 -3.74 -2.64 27.56
C LYS A 87 -4.36 -3.99 27.97
N MET A 88 -4.68 -4.86 27.02
CA MET A 88 -5.20 -6.19 27.28
C MET A 88 -4.18 -7.11 27.97
N LYS A 89 -2.90 -7.07 27.56
CA LYS A 89 -1.80 -7.76 28.28
C LYS A 89 -1.66 -7.32 29.74
N SER A 90 -1.97 -6.06 30.05
CA SER A 90 -1.93 -5.54 31.42
C SER A 90 -3.08 -6.04 32.31
N TYR A 91 -4.19 -6.51 31.75
CA TYR A 91 -5.29 -7.11 32.53
C TYR A 91 -5.08 -8.59 32.84
N PHE A 92 -4.19 -9.25 32.09
CA PHE A 92 -3.84 -10.67 32.26
C PHE A 92 -2.54 -10.87 33.05
N LYS A 93 -1.99 -9.81 33.64
CA LYS A 93 -0.81 -9.81 34.50
C LYS A 93 -1.21 -9.43 35.92
#